data_AF-A0A545VC90-F1
#
_entry.id   AF-A0A545VC90-F1
#
_cell.length_a   1.000
_cell.length_b   1.000
_cell.length_c   1.000
_cell.angle_alpha   90.00
_cell.angle_beta   90.00
_cell.angle_gamma   90.00
#
_symmetry.space_group_name_H-M   'P 1'
#
loop_
_entity.id
_entity.type
_entity.pdbx_description
1 polymer ?
#
loop_
_entity_poly.entity_id
_entity_poly.type
_entity_poly.pdbx_seq_one_letter_code
_entity_poly.pdbx_strand_id
1 'polypeptide(L)'
;MKLSAVAQIAVAVIPAADGYAINQDGVQCHSGPGADYATIRAFAVRQDISLSCQSLRDDEAWYKTSDGCFVPSTHVPGAADLPSCEESPASEADYASFLLDLRAEGDEAAEAGPEEAVSAADADAAAAAIPGPVTNDYPYSGKCSGVDPWAFYKCQCTSFVAFRINKRLGVKFTNKYKGAAWGDAKIWDEAARQSKVRIDGKPVPGCVAQTNAGPGHVAWVTKVSGDKVTVEEYNYVHKKAYGTRTVAKGTFSYIHIKV
;
A
#
# COMPACT_ATOMS: atom_id res chain seq x y z
N MET A 1 46.48 37.83 35.33
CA MET A 1 45.37 36.85 35.38
C MET A 1 44.84 36.69 33.97
N LYS A 2 45.06 35.53 33.33
CA LYS A 2 44.51 35.19 32.01
C LYS A 2 43.35 34.23 32.25
N LEU A 3 42.12 34.67 31.97
CA LEU A 3 40.92 33.83 32.02
C LEU A 3 40.78 33.12 30.67
N SER A 4 41.03 31.81 30.65
CA SER A 4 40.68 30.96 29.50
C SER A 4 39.21 30.59 29.60
N ALA A 5 38.42 31.00 28.60
CA ALA A 5 37.05 30.55 28.43
C ALA A 5 37.05 29.14 27.82
N VAL A 6 36.47 28.17 28.54
CA VAL A 6 36.19 26.82 28.03
C VAL A 6 34.84 26.86 27.33
N ALA A 7 34.84 26.69 26.01
CA ALA A 7 33.61 26.52 25.23
C ALA A 7 33.03 25.13 25.51
N GLN A 8 31.87 25.08 26.18
CA GLN A 8 31.10 23.85 26.32
C GLN A 8 30.40 23.57 24.99
N ILE A 9 30.81 22.48 24.33
CA ILE A 9 30.10 21.92 23.18
C ILE A 9 28.83 21.30 23.75
N ALA A 10 27.69 21.95 23.56
CA ALA A 10 26.38 21.34 23.78
C ALA A 10 26.20 20.25 22.73
N VAL A 11 26.30 18.99 23.15
CA VAL A 11 25.85 17.85 22.36
C VAL A 11 24.34 17.92 22.30
N ALA A 12 23.79 18.25 21.14
CA ALA A 12 22.36 18.11 20.89
C ALA A 12 22.03 16.61 20.95
N VAL A 13 21.24 16.20 21.94
CA VAL A 13 20.62 14.87 21.97
C VAL A 13 19.52 14.89 20.91
N ILE A 14 19.82 14.28 19.77
CA ILE A 14 18.81 13.99 18.74
C ILE A 14 17.97 12.82 19.29
N PRO A 15 16.63 12.93 19.39
CA PRO A 15 15.82 11.78 19.74
C PRO A 15 15.98 10.70 18.65
N ALA A 16 16.32 9.48 19.07
CA ALA A 16 16.39 8.34 18.17
C ALA A 16 14.99 8.10 17.59
N ALA A 17 14.86 8.07 16.27
CA ALA A 17 13.69 7.50 15.64
C ALA A 17 13.59 6.02 16.04
N ASP A 18 12.40 5.55 16.43
CA ASP A 18 12.12 4.23 17.02
C ASP A 18 12.45 3.05 16.08
N GLY A 19 13.74 2.80 15.87
CA GLY A 19 14.26 1.66 15.16
C GLY A 19 14.57 0.51 16.12
N TYR A 20 14.22 -0.70 15.73
CA TYR A 20 14.58 -1.90 16.47
C TYR A 20 15.89 -2.45 15.91
N ALA A 21 16.89 -2.58 16.78
CA ALA A 21 18.21 -3.08 16.39
C ALA A 21 18.20 -4.59 16.17
N ILE A 22 18.67 -5.02 15.00
CA ILE A 22 18.90 -6.43 14.70
C ILE A 22 20.03 -7.00 15.59
N ASN A 23 19.78 -8.15 16.23
CA ASN A 23 20.74 -8.72 17.20
C ASN A 23 21.81 -9.65 16.59
N GLN A 24 21.73 -9.96 15.30
CA GLN A 24 22.63 -10.89 14.62
C GLN A 24 22.95 -10.41 13.20
N ASP A 25 24.16 -10.69 12.74
CA ASP A 25 24.58 -10.33 11.39
C ASP A 25 23.99 -11.30 10.35
N GLY A 26 23.52 -10.77 9.22
CA GLY A 26 22.97 -11.56 8.12
C GLY A 26 21.55 -12.10 8.33
N VAL A 27 20.72 -11.44 9.15
CA VAL A 27 19.33 -11.84 9.38
C VAL A 27 18.53 -11.69 8.09
N GLN A 28 17.97 -12.80 7.61
CA GLN A 28 17.24 -12.85 6.34
C GLN A 28 15.85 -12.24 6.49
N CYS A 29 15.48 -11.40 5.53
CA CYS A 29 14.14 -10.84 5.41
C CYS A 29 13.41 -11.50 4.24
N HIS A 30 12.22 -12.02 4.49
CA HIS A 30 11.47 -12.85 3.55
C HIS A 30 10.21 -12.16 3.03
N SER A 31 9.65 -12.65 1.92
CA SER A 31 8.41 -12.10 1.34
C SER A 31 7.13 -12.44 2.11
N GLY A 32 7.21 -13.34 3.10
CA GLY A 32 6.11 -13.74 3.98
C GLY A 32 6.64 -14.24 5.33
N PRO A 33 5.77 -14.49 6.32
CA PRO A 33 6.18 -14.92 7.65
C PRO A 33 6.62 -16.40 7.61
N GLY A 34 7.89 -16.65 7.33
CA GLY A 34 8.47 -17.99 7.25
C GLY A 34 9.76 -18.05 6.44
N ALA A 35 10.68 -18.93 6.82
CA ALA A 35 11.96 -19.11 6.13
C ALA A 35 11.84 -19.77 4.74
N ASP A 36 10.68 -20.38 4.44
CA ASP A 36 10.33 -20.97 3.14
C ASP A 36 9.93 -19.93 2.09
N TYR A 37 9.65 -18.69 2.50
CA TYR A 37 9.40 -17.59 1.59
C TYR A 37 10.70 -17.06 0.96
N ALA A 38 10.58 -16.45 -0.21
CA ALA A 38 11.72 -15.90 -0.94
C ALA A 38 12.45 -14.84 -0.10
N THR A 39 13.76 -15.03 0.06
CA THR A 39 14.65 -14.01 0.64
C THR A 39 14.67 -12.77 -0.24
N ILE A 40 14.34 -11.63 0.35
CA ILE A 40 14.36 -10.33 -0.32
C ILE A 40 15.68 -9.61 -0.06
N ARG A 41 16.17 -9.67 1.19
CA ARG A 41 17.41 -9.03 1.63
C ARG A 41 17.91 -9.63 2.95
N ALA A 42 19.09 -9.21 3.38
CA ALA A 42 19.64 -9.52 4.71
C ALA A 42 19.97 -8.23 5.46
N PHE A 43 19.80 -8.24 6.78
CA PHE A 43 20.14 -7.14 7.68
C PHE A 43 21.46 -7.41 8.40
N ALA A 44 22.23 -6.35 8.62
CA ALA A 44 23.44 -6.41 9.41
C ALA A 44 23.13 -6.32 10.91
N VAL A 45 24.05 -6.82 11.74
CA VAL A 45 23.93 -6.66 13.21
C VAL A 45 23.92 -5.17 13.60
N ARG A 46 23.10 -4.82 14.60
CA ARG A 46 22.83 -3.43 15.05
C ARG A 46 22.23 -2.52 13.99
N GLN A 47 21.78 -3.07 12.85
CA GLN A 47 21.01 -2.29 11.91
C GLN A 47 19.62 -2.04 12.50
N ASP A 48 19.26 -0.77 12.60
CA ASP A 48 17.93 -0.36 13.02
C ASP A 48 16.92 -0.58 11.90
N ILE A 49 15.81 -1.24 12.25
CA ILE A 49 14.70 -1.52 11.34
C ILE A 49 13.38 -1.04 11.94
N SER A 50 12.49 -0.53 11.08
CA SER A 50 11.13 -0.15 11.49
C SER A 50 10.20 -1.34 11.29
N LEU A 51 9.34 -1.61 12.27
CA LEU A 51 8.37 -2.70 12.25
C LEU A 51 6.94 -2.14 12.11
N SER A 52 6.03 -2.94 11.55
CA SER A 52 4.66 -2.52 11.24
C SER A 52 3.59 -3.42 11.85
N CYS A 53 3.83 -4.73 11.95
CA CYS A 53 2.93 -5.69 12.56
C CYS A 53 3.67 -7.00 12.88
N GLN A 54 3.04 -7.88 13.66
CA GLN A 54 3.51 -9.23 13.93
C GLN A 54 2.57 -10.28 13.36
N SER A 55 3.11 -11.38 12.85
CA SER A 55 2.36 -12.55 12.39
C SER A 55 2.84 -13.77 13.14
N LEU A 56 1.92 -14.65 13.52
CA LEU A 56 2.25 -15.98 14.04
C LEU A 56 2.12 -17.01 12.92
N ARG A 57 3.09 -17.90 12.79
CA ARG A 57 3.02 -19.05 11.90
C ARG A 57 3.78 -20.22 12.52
N ASP A 58 3.15 -21.38 12.57
CA ASP A 58 3.76 -22.61 13.10
C ASP A 58 4.38 -22.38 14.50
N ASP A 59 3.67 -21.61 15.34
CA ASP A 59 4.08 -21.15 16.68
C ASP A 59 5.32 -20.24 16.74
N GLU A 60 5.81 -19.78 15.59
CA GLU A 60 6.88 -18.78 15.48
C GLU A 60 6.32 -17.38 15.19
N ALA A 61 6.78 -16.39 15.95
CA ALA A 61 6.45 -14.99 15.70
C ALA A 61 7.41 -14.36 14.67
N TRP A 62 6.82 -13.67 13.70
CA TRP A 62 7.50 -12.98 12.61
C TRP A 62 7.08 -11.51 12.59
N TYR A 63 8.03 -10.60 12.48
CA TYR A 63 7.76 -9.18 12.40
C TYR A 63 7.85 -8.69 10.97
N LYS A 64 6.81 -7.97 10.53
CA LYS A 64 6.80 -7.31 9.24
C LYS A 64 7.48 -5.95 9.37
N THR A 65 8.56 -5.75 8.64
CA THR A 65 9.21 -4.45 8.55
C THR A 65 8.32 -3.45 7.79
N SER A 66 8.49 -2.16 8.05
CA SER A 66 7.72 -1.11 7.37
C SER A 66 7.99 -1.06 5.86
N ASP A 67 9.13 -1.58 5.39
CA ASP A 67 9.45 -1.75 3.97
C ASP A 67 8.90 -3.04 3.35
N GLY A 68 8.15 -3.85 4.13
CA GLY A 68 7.26 -4.88 3.61
C GLY A 68 7.84 -6.29 3.51
N CYS A 69 8.92 -6.60 4.23
CA CYS A 69 9.44 -7.96 4.34
C CYS A 69 9.34 -8.47 5.80
N PHE A 70 9.49 -9.77 6.04
CA PHE A 70 9.32 -10.40 7.35
C PHE A 70 10.64 -10.92 7.91
N VAL A 71 10.91 -10.62 9.18
CA VAL A 71 12.05 -11.13 9.95
C VAL A 71 11.57 -11.95 11.15
N PRO A 72 12.34 -12.96 11.61
CA PRO A 72 11.99 -13.70 12.81
C PRO A 72 12.06 -12.78 14.05
N SER A 73 11.07 -12.89 14.94
CA SER A 73 11.02 -12.11 16.19
C SER A 73 12.26 -12.31 17.08
N THR A 74 12.85 -13.50 17.04
CA THR A 74 14.06 -13.87 17.78
C THR A 74 15.27 -12.99 17.44
N HIS A 75 15.25 -12.28 16.31
CA HIS A 75 16.33 -11.40 15.86
C HIS A 75 16.12 -9.91 16.15
N VAL A 76 14.97 -9.55 16.71
CA VAL A 76 14.60 -8.16 16.94
C VAL A 76 14.18 -7.98 18.41
N PRO A 77 15.15 -8.02 19.35
CA PRO A 77 14.86 -7.92 20.76
C PRO A 77 14.26 -6.54 21.10
N GLY A 78 13.31 -6.53 22.04
CA GLY A 78 12.66 -5.29 22.48
C GLY A 78 11.45 -4.88 21.63
N ALA A 79 11.18 -5.56 20.51
CA ALA A 79 9.91 -5.44 19.81
C ALA A 79 8.81 -6.20 20.56
N ALA A 80 7.82 -5.46 21.04
CA ALA A 80 6.63 -5.95 21.73
C ALA A 80 5.40 -5.13 21.28
N ASP A 81 4.20 -5.64 21.60
CA ASP A 81 2.92 -4.93 21.40
C ASP A 81 2.63 -4.48 19.95
N LEU A 82 3.24 -5.15 18.97
CA LEU A 82 2.91 -4.93 17.56
C LEU A 82 1.50 -5.45 17.24
N PRO A 83 0.70 -4.73 16.44
CA PRO A 83 -0.59 -5.23 15.99
C PRO A 83 -0.42 -6.51 15.16
N SER A 84 -1.41 -7.39 15.18
CA SER A 84 -1.40 -8.57 14.31
C SER A 84 -1.37 -8.15 12.83
N CYS A 85 -0.61 -8.86 12.00
CA CYS A 85 -0.60 -8.71 10.55
C CYS A 85 -1.86 -9.32 9.90
N GLU A 86 -2.70 -10.00 10.68
CA GLU A 86 -4.02 -10.43 10.23
C GLU A 86 -4.95 -9.23 10.02
N GLU A 87 -5.79 -9.32 8.99
CA GLU A 87 -6.80 -8.33 8.69
C GLU A 87 -7.84 -8.25 9.82
N SER A 88 -8.32 -7.03 10.06
CA SER A 88 -9.56 -6.66 10.76
C SER A 88 -10.59 -7.80 10.85
N PRO A 89 -11.20 -8.04 12.03
CA PRO A 89 -11.86 -9.30 12.34
C PRO A 89 -13.04 -9.60 11.42
N ALA A 90 -13.16 -10.89 11.14
CA ALA A 90 -14.23 -11.52 10.40
C ALA A 90 -15.54 -11.53 11.20
N SER A 91 -16.50 -10.69 10.82
CA SER A 91 -17.96 -10.96 10.74
C SER A 91 -18.75 -9.64 10.75
N GLU A 92 -19.91 -9.59 10.08
CA GLU A 92 -20.81 -8.42 10.07
C GLU A 92 -21.34 -8.04 11.48
N ALA A 93 -21.23 -8.93 12.47
CA ALA A 93 -21.66 -8.69 13.85
C ALA A 93 -20.64 -7.88 14.67
N ASP A 94 -19.34 -8.08 14.42
CA ASP A 94 -18.29 -7.42 15.19
C ASP A 94 -18.10 -5.95 14.75
N TYR A 95 -18.38 -5.64 13.47
CA TYR A 95 -18.45 -4.25 12.97
C TYR A 95 -19.59 -3.46 13.61
N ALA A 96 -20.74 -4.10 13.84
CA ALA A 96 -21.89 -3.45 14.45
C ALA A 96 -21.62 -3.15 15.93
N SER A 97 -20.97 -4.05 16.67
CA SER A 97 -20.61 -3.82 18.08
C SER A 97 -19.56 -2.71 18.21
N PHE A 98 -18.52 -2.72 17.36
CA PHE A 98 -17.51 -1.67 17.34
C PHE A 98 -18.09 -0.29 16.96
N LEU A 99 -19.02 -0.24 16.01
CA LEU A 99 -19.73 1.00 15.65
C LEU A 99 -20.76 1.45 16.70
N LEU A 100 -21.24 0.54 17.55
CA LEU A 100 -22.15 0.85 18.65
C LEU A 100 -21.37 1.38 19.86
N ASP A 101 -20.21 0.79 20.16
CA ASP A 101 -19.29 1.28 21.19
C ASP A 101 -18.75 2.67 20.82
N LEU A 102 -18.37 2.91 19.56
CA LEU A 102 -18.00 4.24 19.05
C LEU A 102 -19.14 5.28 19.12
N ARG A 103 -20.40 4.83 19.15
CA ARG A 103 -21.58 5.71 19.27
C ARG A 103 -21.96 5.98 20.73
N ALA A 104 -21.61 5.09 21.65
CA ALA A 104 -21.84 5.27 23.07
C ALA A 104 -20.86 6.29 23.69
N GLU A 105 -19.66 6.43 23.12
CA GLU A 105 -18.62 7.37 23.59
C GLU A 105 -18.73 8.79 22.97
N GLY A 106 -19.70 9.03 22.09
CA GLY A 106 -19.82 10.26 21.31
C GLY A 106 -20.56 11.43 21.96
N ASP A 107 -21.10 11.29 23.17
CA ASP A 107 -22.00 12.30 23.77
C ASP A 107 -21.51 12.96 25.08
N GLU A 108 -20.31 12.67 25.59
CA GLU A 108 -19.72 13.45 26.69
C GLU A 108 -18.27 13.87 26.36
N ALA A 109 -18.15 15.07 25.77
CA ALA A 109 -16.87 15.73 25.59
C ALA A 109 -16.27 16.17 26.93
N ALA A 110 -15.07 15.70 27.28
CA ALA A 110 -14.05 16.46 28.02
C ALA A 110 -12.72 15.68 28.16
N GLU A 111 -11.65 16.27 27.61
CA GLU A 111 -10.24 16.18 28.06
C GLU A 111 -9.53 14.81 28.01
N ALA A 112 -8.98 14.46 26.84
CA ALA A 112 -7.87 13.50 26.73
C ALA A 112 -6.76 14.10 25.85
N GLY A 113 -5.50 13.96 26.30
CA GLY A 113 -4.30 14.65 25.82
C GLY A 113 -3.74 14.16 24.48
N PRO A 114 -2.55 14.65 24.07
CA PRO A 114 -2.10 14.61 22.69
C PRO A 114 -1.51 13.23 22.34
N GLU A 115 -2.31 12.39 21.70
CA GLU A 115 -1.79 11.23 20.97
C GLU A 115 -1.70 11.58 19.48
N GLU A 116 -0.45 11.59 19.02
CA GLU A 116 0.11 12.00 17.73
C GLU A 116 -0.84 11.86 16.52
N ALA A 117 -1.41 12.99 16.10
CA ALA A 117 -1.98 13.13 14.77
C ALA A 117 -0.87 12.96 13.73
N VAL A 118 -0.96 11.93 12.87
CA VAL A 118 -0.13 11.84 11.66
C VAL A 118 -0.15 13.19 10.96
N SER A 119 1.03 13.79 10.79
CA SER A 119 1.09 15.13 10.23
C SER A 119 0.51 15.10 8.82
N ALA A 120 -0.21 16.15 8.43
CA ALA A 120 -0.74 16.25 7.07
C ALA A 120 0.37 16.10 6.01
N ALA A 121 1.62 16.43 6.36
CA ALA A 121 2.79 16.27 5.50
C ALA A 121 3.18 14.80 5.29
N ASP A 122 3.08 13.96 6.31
CA ASP A 122 3.40 12.52 6.20
C ASP A 122 2.32 11.75 5.43
N ALA A 123 1.05 12.14 5.60
CA ALA A 123 -0.05 11.63 4.79
C ALA A 123 0.09 12.06 3.31
N ASP A 124 0.52 13.29 3.05
CA ASP A 124 0.73 13.81 1.69
C ASP A 124 1.95 13.17 1.01
N ALA A 125 3.03 12.91 1.76
CA ALA A 125 4.19 12.16 1.28
C ALA A 125 3.86 10.69 0.97
N ALA A 126 3.08 10.03 1.84
CA ALA A 126 2.59 8.67 1.60
C ALA A 126 1.70 8.62 0.37
N ALA A 127 0.75 9.57 0.21
CA ALA A 127 -0.11 9.69 -0.96
C ALA A 127 0.68 9.95 -2.25
N ALA A 128 1.72 10.78 -2.20
CA ALA A 128 2.61 11.04 -3.33
C ALA A 128 3.41 9.81 -3.79
N ALA A 129 3.67 8.86 -2.89
CA ALA A 129 4.42 7.63 -3.18
C ALA A 129 3.57 6.50 -3.78
N ILE A 130 2.24 6.55 -3.61
CA ILE A 130 1.30 5.49 -4.01
C ILE A 130 1.45 5.02 -5.47
N PRO A 131 1.60 5.91 -6.48
CA PRO A 131 1.83 5.48 -7.85
C PRO A 131 2.94 4.44 -8.00
N GLY A 132 3.99 4.57 -7.17
CA GLY A 132 5.21 3.80 -7.23
C GLY A 132 6.04 4.08 -8.49
N PRO A 133 7.18 3.37 -8.65
CA PRO A 133 8.01 3.49 -9.83
C PRO A 133 7.28 3.06 -11.11
N VAL A 134 7.40 3.88 -12.15
CA VAL A 134 6.85 3.64 -13.49
C VAL A 134 7.78 2.68 -14.25
N THR A 135 7.49 1.39 -14.15
CA THR A 135 8.29 0.32 -14.77
C THR A 135 7.45 -0.93 -15.02
N ASN A 136 7.84 -1.74 -15.99
CA ASN A 136 7.16 -3.01 -16.25
C ASN A 136 7.66 -4.11 -15.31
N ASP A 137 7.17 -4.10 -14.08
CA ASP A 137 7.36 -5.13 -13.04
C ASP A 137 6.16 -6.08 -12.95
N TYR A 138 5.31 -6.11 -13.98
CA TYR A 138 4.14 -6.97 -14.05
C TYR A 138 4.56 -8.45 -14.20
N PRO A 139 4.20 -9.34 -13.26
CA PRO A 139 4.76 -10.69 -13.17
C PRO A 139 4.40 -11.60 -14.35
N TYR A 140 3.34 -11.25 -15.10
CA TYR A 140 2.90 -12.02 -16.27
C TYR A 140 3.30 -11.39 -17.60
N SER A 141 4.22 -10.43 -17.59
CA SER A 141 4.78 -9.89 -18.84
C SER A 141 5.36 -11.01 -19.70
N GLY A 142 4.90 -11.12 -20.96
CA GLY A 142 5.26 -12.21 -21.88
C GLY A 142 4.62 -13.58 -21.57
N LYS A 143 3.87 -13.72 -20.47
CA LYS A 143 3.20 -14.97 -20.03
C LYS A 143 1.68 -14.83 -20.06
N CYS A 144 1.14 -14.59 -21.25
CA CYS A 144 -0.23 -14.10 -21.45
C CYS A 144 -1.31 -15.17 -21.58
N SER A 145 -1.07 -16.39 -21.08
CA SER A 145 -2.03 -17.50 -21.14
C SER A 145 -2.78 -17.65 -19.81
N GLY A 146 -4.09 -17.81 -19.93
CA GLY A 146 -4.99 -18.07 -18.80
C GLY A 146 -5.31 -16.84 -17.95
N VAL A 147 -5.90 -17.14 -16.80
CA VAL A 147 -6.38 -16.17 -15.81
C VAL A 147 -5.35 -16.03 -14.70
N ASP A 148 -5.22 -14.83 -14.14
CA ASP A 148 -4.36 -14.51 -13.00
C ASP A 148 -5.05 -14.81 -11.64
N PRO A 149 -4.34 -14.70 -10.50
CA PRO A 149 -4.93 -14.90 -9.18
C PRO A 149 -6.03 -13.90 -8.80
N TRP A 150 -6.13 -12.76 -9.48
CA TRP A 150 -7.18 -11.76 -9.28
C TRP A 150 -8.43 -12.02 -10.15
N ALA A 151 -8.45 -13.16 -10.86
CA ALA A 151 -9.51 -13.59 -11.76
C ALA A 151 -9.69 -12.70 -13.01
N PHE A 152 -8.60 -12.10 -13.51
CA PHE A 152 -8.55 -11.41 -14.81
C PHE A 152 -7.63 -12.12 -15.81
N TYR A 153 -7.85 -11.93 -17.11
CA TYR A 153 -6.98 -12.51 -18.14
C TYR A 153 -5.62 -11.81 -18.16
N LYS A 154 -4.54 -12.60 -18.11
CA LYS A 154 -3.17 -12.07 -18.09
C LYS A 154 -2.88 -11.23 -19.33
N CYS A 155 -2.04 -10.21 -19.14
CA CYS A 155 -1.63 -9.26 -20.18
C CYS A 155 -2.80 -8.42 -20.73
N GLN A 156 -3.92 -8.35 -20.01
CA GLN A 156 -4.97 -7.37 -20.26
C GLN A 156 -4.80 -6.15 -19.35
N CYS A 157 -5.46 -5.06 -19.73
CA CYS A 157 -5.46 -3.83 -18.93
C CYS A 157 -6.01 -4.06 -17.52
N THR A 158 -7.11 -4.81 -17.39
CA THR A 158 -7.76 -5.13 -16.11
C THR A 158 -6.84 -5.91 -15.17
N SER A 159 -6.15 -6.93 -15.69
CA SER A 159 -5.17 -7.73 -14.95
C SER A 159 -3.98 -6.92 -14.47
N PHE A 160 -3.43 -6.05 -15.32
CA PHE A 160 -2.32 -5.17 -14.94
C PHE A 160 -2.74 -4.13 -13.87
N VAL A 161 -3.91 -3.53 -14.01
CA VAL A 161 -4.41 -2.57 -13.01
C VAL A 161 -4.77 -3.27 -11.70
N ALA A 162 -5.33 -4.48 -11.75
CA ALA A 162 -5.56 -5.30 -10.55
C ALA A 162 -4.23 -5.58 -9.82
N PHE A 163 -3.17 -5.93 -10.55
CA PHE A 163 -1.82 -6.05 -9.98
C PHE A 163 -1.36 -4.76 -9.30
N ARG A 164 -1.52 -3.61 -9.96
CA ARG A 164 -1.13 -2.30 -9.41
C ARG A 164 -1.88 -1.99 -8.11
N ILE A 165 -3.19 -2.18 -8.10
CA ILE A 165 -4.03 -1.99 -6.90
C ILE A 165 -3.52 -2.87 -5.75
N ASN A 166 -3.38 -4.18 -5.99
CA ASN A 166 -2.96 -5.11 -4.94
C ASN A 166 -1.55 -4.78 -4.42
N LYS A 167 -0.60 -4.53 -5.32
CA LYS A 167 0.80 -4.29 -4.97
C LYS A 167 1.03 -2.93 -4.31
N ARG A 168 0.38 -1.87 -4.78
CA ARG A 168 0.64 -0.49 -4.34
C ARG A 168 -0.22 -0.06 -3.16
N LEU A 169 -1.44 -0.58 -3.06
CA LEU A 169 -2.41 -0.16 -2.03
C LEU A 169 -2.56 -1.18 -0.90
N GLY A 170 -2.03 -2.40 -1.08
CA GLY A 170 -2.21 -3.50 -0.14
C GLY A 170 -3.68 -3.91 -0.01
N VAL A 171 -4.45 -3.82 -1.10
CA VAL A 171 -5.87 -4.17 -1.13
C VAL A 171 -6.03 -5.53 -1.79
N LYS A 172 -6.86 -6.42 -1.24
CA LYS A 172 -7.25 -7.71 -1.85
C LYS A 172 -8.26 -7.49 -3.00
N PHE A 173 -7.82 -6.79 -4.04
CA PHE A 173 -8.66 -6.48 -5.19
C PHE A 173 -8.71 -7.67 -6.14
N THR A 174 -9.92 -8.13 -6.44
CA THR A 174 -10.18 -9.22 -7.37
C THR A 174 -11.35 -8.86 -8.28
N ASN A 175 -11.62 -9.70 -9.27
CA ASN A 175 -12.80 -9.58 -10.12
C ASN A 175 -14.14 -9.64 -9.35
N LYS A 176 -14.12 -9.97 -8.05
CA LYS A 176 -15.28 -9.95 -7.15
C LYS A 176 -15.14 -8.96 -5.99
N TYR A 177 -14.32 -7.92 -6.15
CA TYR A 177 -14.02 -6.97 -5.08
C TYR A 177 -15.29 -6.35 -4.49
N LYS A 178 -15.43 -6.43 -3.16
CA LYS A 178 -16.60 -6.01 -2.38
C LYS A 178 -17.94 -6.59 -2.88
N GLY A 179 -17.91 -7.82 -3.42
CA GLY A 179 -19.10 -8.53 -3.89
C GLY A 179 -19.63 -8.09 -5.25
N ALA A 180 -19.07 -7.05 -5.87
CA ALA A 180 -19.40 -6.64 -7.24
C ALA A 180 -18.55 -7.39 -8.27
N ALA A 181 -19.11 -7.65 -9.45
CA ALA A 181 -18.36 -8.21 -10.57
C ALA A 181 -17.68 -7.09 -11.36
N TRP A 182 -16.34 -7.00 -11.31
CA TRP A 182 -15.59 -5.92 -11.95
C TRP A 182 -15.32 -6.18 -13.43
N GLY A 183 -15.20 -7.43 -13.85
CA GLY A 183 -15.17 -7.92 -15.22
C GLY A 183 -14.34 -7.10 -16.21
N ASP A 184 -14.92 -6.86 -17.38
CA ASP A 184 -14.31 -6.08 -18.45
C ASP A 184 -14.15 -4.61 -18.06
N ALA A 185 -13.11 -3.95 -18.56
CA ALA A 185 -12.78 -2.56 -18.24
C ALA A 185 -13.96 -1.58 -18.41
N LYS A 186 -14.86 -1.86 -19.35
CA LYS A 186 -16.05 -1.04 -19.64
C LYS A 186 -17.10 -1.02 -18.52
N ILE A 187 -17.07 -1.99 -17.61
CA ILE A 187 -18.05 -2.05 -16.51
C ILE A 187 -17.43 -1.67 -15.16
N TRP A 188 -16.16 -1.25 -15.15
CA TRP A 188 -15.45 -0.92 -13.91
C TRP A 188 -16.07 0.29 -13.20
N ASP A 189 -16.68 1.23 -13.94
CA ASP A 189 -17.36 2.35 -13.31
C ASP A 189 -18.67 1.94 -12.64
N GLU A 190 -19.47 1.06 -13.23
CA GLU A 190 -20.64 0.47 -12.56
C GLU A 190 -20.22 -0.38 -11.35
N ALA A 191 -19.19 -1.21 -11.49
CA ALA A 191 -18.67 -2.04 -10.41
C ALA A 191 -18.14 -1.19 -9.24
N ALA A 192 -17.47 -0.07 -9.52
CA ALA A 192 -17.03 0.88 -8.51
C ALA A 192 -18.21 1.47 -7.74
N ARG A 193 -19.26 1.92 -8.44
CA ARG A 193 -20.49 2.45 -7.80
C ARG A 193 -21.17 1.39 -6.93
N GLN A 194 -21.30 0.15 -7.43
CA GLN A 194 -21.86 -0.96 -6.66
C GLN A 194 -21.03 -1.29 -5.41
N SER A 195 -19.71 -1.19 -5.52
CA SER A 195 -18.75 -1.41 -4.43
C SER A 195 -18.63 -0.23 -3.46
N LYS A 196 -19.42 0.83 -3.65
CA LYS A 196 -19.33 2.10 -2.90
C LYS A 196 -17.92 2.71 -2.94
N VAL A 197 -17.22 2.54 -4.06
CA VAL A 197 -15.92 3.16 -4.33
C VAL A 197 -16.15 4.49 -5.03
N ARG A 198 -15.47 5.55 -4.59
CA ARG A 198 -15.58 6.88 -5.19
C ARG A 198 -15.14 6.82 -6.66
N ILE A 199 -15.96 7.40 -7.53
CA ILE A 199 -15.63 7.62 -8.93
C ILE A 199 -16.05 9.03 -9.36
N ASP A 200 -15.12 9.78 -9.94
CA ASP A 200 -15.36 11.15 -10.39
C ASP A 200 -14.39 11.57 -11.51
N GLY A 201 -14.44 12.84 -11.92
CA GLY A 201 -13.54 13.42 -12.93
C GLY A 201 -12.25 14.03 -12.37
N LYS A 202 -11.90 13.75 -11.10
CA LYS A 202 -10.75 14.36 -10.41
C LYS A 202 -9.63 13.33 -10.30
N PRO A 203 -8.60 13.36 -11.17
CA PRO A 203 -7.51 12.40 -11.08
C PRO A 203 -6.66 12.64 -9.84
N VAL A 204 -6.25 11.54 -9.19
CA VAL A 204 -5.23 11.51 -8.14
C VAL A 204 -4.15 10.50 -8.55
N PRO A 205 -2.84 10.79 -8.41
CA PRO A 205 -1.82 9.77 -8.61
C PRO A 205 -2.13 8.51 -7.77
N GLY A 206 -2.12 7.33 -8.38
CA GLY A 206 -2.50 6.08 -7.72
C GLY A 206 -3.98 5.70 -7.85
N CYS A 207 -4.82 6.55 -8.45
CA CYS A 207 -6.17 6.15 -8.83
C CYS A 207 -6.18 5.35 -10.15
N VAL A 208 -7.32 4.73 -10.46
CA VAL A 208 -7.54 4.03 -11.72
C VAL A 208 -8.21 4.97 -12.71
N ALA A 209 -7.58 5.18 -13.87
CA ALA A 209 -8.19 5.84 -15.01
C ALA A 209 -9.02 4.82 -15.79
N GLN A 210 -10.30 5.10 -16.02
CA GLN A 210 -11.25 4.22 -16.68
C GLN A 210 -11.98 4.96 -17.81
N THR A 211 -12.27 4.25 -18.90
CA THR A 211 -13.10 4.79 -20.00
C THR A 211 -14.03 3.72 -20.56
N ASN A 212 -15.20 4.16 -21.01
CA ASN A 212 -16.20 3.36 -21.70
C ASN A 212 -16.09 3.41 -23.23
N ALA A 213 -15.08 4.14 -23.75
CA ALA A 213 -14.80 4.20 -25.18
C ALA A 213 -14.46 2.82 -25.75
N GLY A 214 -15.09 2.44 -26.87
CA GLY A 214 -14.90 1.14 -27.50
C GLY A 214 -15.25 -0.04 -26.56
N PRO A 215 -14.36 -1.04 -26.42
CA PRO A 215 -14.54 -2.17 -25.48
C PRO A 215 -14.28 -1.78 -24.01
N GLY A 216 -14.01 -0.50 -23.75
CA GLY A 216 -13.55 0.01 -22.47
C GLY A 216 -12.06 -0.20 -22.24
N HIS A 217 -11.49 0.59 -21.33
CA HIS A 217 -10.08 0.47 -20.96
C HIS A 217 -9.82 1.01 -19.56
N VAL A 218 -8.86 0.40 -18.86
CA VAL A 218 -8.40 0.85 -17.54
C VAL A 218 -6.88 0.99 -17.52
N ALA A 219 -6.40 1.99 -16.79
CA ALA A 219 -5.00 2.29 -16.63
C ALA A 219 -4.70 2.79 -15.20
N TRP A 220 -3.45 2.72 -14.79
CA TRP A 220 -3.00 3.23 -13.49
C TRP A 220 -2.47 4.65 -13.64
N VAL A 221 -2.98 5.61 -12.86
CA VAL A 221 -2.53 7.01 -12.93
C VAL A 221 -1.21 7.16 -12.19
N THR A 222 -0.15 7.52 -12.91
CA THR A 222 1.18 7.69 -12.32
C THR A 222 1.49 9.13 -11.96
N LYS A 223 0.91 10.09 -12.68
CA LYS A 223 1.13 11.53 -12.45
C LYS A 223 -0.06 12.34 -12.94
N VAL A 224 -0.34 13.43 -12.23
CA VAL A 224 -1.29 14.48 -12.65
C VAL A 224 -0.52 15.78 -12.79
N SER A 225 -0.72 16.50 -13.90
CA SER A 225 -0.03 17.77 -14.17
C SER A 225 -0.97 18.71 -14.90
N GLY A 226 -1.62 19.61 -14.16
CA GLY A 226 -2.67 20.49 -14.68
C GLY A 226 -3.83 19.68 -15.28
N ASP A 227 -4.15 19.94 -16.55
CA ASP A 227 -5.23 19.23 -17.26
C ASP A 227 -4.79 17.93 -17.95
N LYS A 228 -3.61 17.42 -17.58
CA LYS A 228 -3.06 16.17 -18.14
C LYS A 228 -2.86 15.13 -17.07
N VAL A 229 -3.02 13.87 -17.46
CA VAL A 229 -2.66 12.70 -16.67
C VAL A 229 -1.67 11.84 -17.42
N THR A 230 -0.66 11.35 -16.71
CA THR A 230 0.21 10.28 -17.19
C THR A 230 -0.28 8.97 -16.59
N VAL A 231 -0.41 7.97 -17.44
CA VAL A 231 -0.86 6.63 -17.06
C VAL A 231 0.18 5.59 -17.49
N GLU A 232 0.22 4.49 -16.76
CA GLU A 232 0.80 3.24 -17.22
C GLU A 232 -0.32 2.21 -17.40
N GLU A 233 -0.15 1.38 -18.43
CA GLU A 233 -1.23 0.50 -18.90
C GLU A 233 -0.66 -0.71 -19.64
N TYR A 234 -1.53 -1.66 -19.91
CA TYR A 234 -1.20 -2.87 -20.66
C TYR A 234 -2.22 -3.08 -21.77
N ASN A 235 -1.77 -3.63 -22.91
CA ASN A 235 -2.63 -3.97 -24.04
C ASN A 235 -3.41 -2.79 -24.64
N TYR A 236 -2.83 -1.57 -24.63
CA TYR A 236 -3.42 -0.40 -25.27
C TYR A 236 -2.76 -0.08 -26.61
N VAL A 237 -1.55 0.51 -26.59
CA VAL A 237 -0.79 0.83 -27.82
C VAL A 237 -0.26 -0.43 -28.49
N HIS A 238 0.29 -1.34 -27.69
CA HIS A 238 0.88 -2.59 -28.14
C HIS A 238 0.11 -3.77 -27.56
N LYS A 239 -0.23 -4.72 -28.44
CA LYS A 239 -0.98 -5.91 -28.05
C LYS A 239 -0.21 -6.69 -26.97
N LYS A 240 -0.86 -6.93 -25.83
CA LYS A 240 -0.30 -7.68 -24.69
C LYS A 240 1.07 -7.15 -24.26
N ALA A 241 1.28 -5.84 -24.29
CA ALA A 241 2.50 -5.22 -23.81
C ALA A 241 2.21 -4.01 -22.91
N TYR A 242 3.20 -3.69 -22.09
CA TYR A 242 3.22 -2.51 -21.23
C TYR A 242 3.42 -1.25 -22.05
N GLY A 243 2.82 -0.15 -21.61
CA GLY A 243 3.05 1.18 -22.17
C GLY A 243 2.75 2.27 -21.17
N THR A 244 3.24 3.47 -21.49
CA THR A 244 2.91 4.71 -20.77
C THR A 244 2.50 5.77 -21.76
N ARG A 245 1.61 6.67 -21.34
CA ARG A 245 1.25 7.85 -22.13
C ARG A 245 0.71 8.98 -21.26
N THR A 246 0.76 10.18 -21.81
CA THR A 246 0.14 11.37 -21.22
C THR A 246 -1.00 11.84 -22.10
N VAL A 247 -2.18 12.02 -21.51
CA VAL A 247 -3.40 12.47 -22.21
C VAL A 247 -4.15 13.53 -21.40
N ALA A 248 -5.17 14.15 -22.00
CA ALA A 248 -6.05 15.08 -21.32
C ALA A 248 -6.83 14.36 -20.21
N LYS A 249 -6.96 14.94 -19.02
CA LYS A 249 -7.65 14.31 -17.89
C LYS A 249 -9.12 13.98 -18.18
N GLY A 250 -9.78 14.77 -19.04
CA GLY A 250 -11.16 14.52 -19.48
C GLY A 250 -11.35 13.24 -20.32
N THR A 251 -10.28 12.50 -20.61
CA THR A 251 -10.36 11.22 -21.34
C THR A 251 -10.95 10.10 -20.49
N PHE A 252 -10.90 10.23 -19.16
CA PHE A 252 -11.22 9.16 -18.22
C PHE A 252 -12.17 9.62 -17.11
N SER A 253 -12.87 8.65 -16.55
CA SER A 253 -13.37 8.71 -15.17
C SER A 253 -12.33 8.07 -14.25
N TYR A 254 -12.26 8.53 -13.00
CA TYR A 254 -11.23 8.12 -12.05
C TYR A 254 -11.84 7.39 -10.88
N ILE A 255 -11.44 6.13 -10.70
CA ILE A 255 -11.90 5.25 -9.62
C ILE A 255 -10.85 5.28 -8.51
N HIS A 256 -11.29 5.59 -7.29
CA HIS A 256 -10.42 5.89 -6.16
C HIS A 256 -10.47 4.77 -5.12
N ILE A 257 -9.58 3.80 -5.30
CA ILE A 257 -9.41 2.69 -4.35
C ILE A 257 -8.36 3.12 -3.33
N LYS A 258 -8.76 3.38 -2.08
CA LYS A 258 -7.85 3.74 -0.96
C LYS A 258 -6.96 4.96 -1.28
N VAL A 259 -7.48 5.90 -2.07
CA VAL A 259 -6.88 7.19 -2.47
C VAL A 259 -7.93 8.28 -2.53
#